data_AF-A0A2V2RAC7-F1
#
_entry.id   AF-A0A2V2RAC7-F1
#
_cell.length_a   1.000
_cell.length_b   1.000
_cell.length_c   1.000
_cell.angle_alpha   90.00
_cell.angle_beta   90.00
_cell.angle_gamma   90.00
#
_symmetry.space_group_name_H-M   'P 1'
#
loop_
_entity.id
_entity.type
_entity.pdbx_description
1 polymer ?
#
loop_
_entity_poly.entity_id
_entity_poly.type
_entity_poly.pdbx_seq_one_letter_code
_entity_poly.pdbx_strand_id
1 'polypeptide(L)'
;FTYGTDASKPLRVRFFERFGTYYNGKLNEFRTRVNYRPSMKISVAAVHEWDRFRFPQGIFNVHIGSLNTSYSFNRFLTTSLLFQVNSIDQHPFSMNFRLRWNYRPDSDFFVIYTLGNQFNSLAAGNPILTREQRFTVKYTYSFLK
;
A
#
# COMPACT_ATOMS: atom_id res chain seq x y z
N PHE A 1 13.88 -7.97 15.68
CA PHE A 1 14.91 -8.52 14.79
C PHE A 1 14.54 -8.21 13.34
N THR A 2 15.53 -7.97 12.48
CA THR A 2 15.32 -7.70 11.05
C THR A 2 16.27 -8.56 10.24
N TYR A 3 15.75 -9.36 9.33
CA TYR A 3 16.52 -10.21 8.42
C TYR A 3 16.21 -9.81 6.97
N GLY A 4 17.17 -9.93 6.06
CA GLY A 4 16.89 -9.61 4.66
C GLY A 4 17.97 -10.07 3.69
N THR A 5 17.55 -10.27 2.43
CA THR A 5 18.46 -10.56 1.32
C THR A 5 19.11 -9.28 0.80
N ASP A 6 20.22 -9.45 0.07
CA ASP A 6 21.00 -8.37 -0.52
C ASP A 6 20.13 -7.40 -1.33
N ALA A 7 20.31 -6.11 -1.08
CA ALA A 7 19.59 -5.03 -1.74
C ALA A 7 19.98 -4.84 -3.21
N SER A 8 21.13 -5.38 -3.65
CA SER A 8 21.60 -5.34 -5.03
C SER A 8 20.87 -6.32 -5.96
N LYS A 9 20.21 -7.33 -5.40
CA LYS A 9 19.59 -8.41 -6.18
C LYS A 9 18.20 -7.99 -6.68
N PRO A 10 17.77 -8.49 -7.87
CA PRO A 10 16.43 -8.29 -8.38
C PRO A 10 15.32 -8.69 -7.40
N LEU A 11 15.56 -9.70 -6.57
CA LEU A 11 14.65 -10.13 -5.51
C LEU A 11 15.21 -9.76 -4.13
N ARG A 12 14.48 -8.90 -3.42
CA ARG A 12 14.77 -8.48 -2.06
C ARG A 12 13.65 -8.89 -1.11
N VAL A 13 13.94 -9.80 -0.20
CA VAL A 13 13.02 -10.23 0.86
C VAL A 13 13.53 -9.68 2.19
N ARG A 14 12.64 -9.18 3.03
CA ARG A 14 12.94 -8.77 4.40
C ARG A 14 11.88 -9.29 5.36
N PHE A 15 12.33 -9.77 6.50
CA PHE A 15 11.49 -10.17 7.62
C PHE A 15 11.79 -9.26 8.80
N PHE A 16 10.75 -8.86 9.50
CA PHE A 16 10.81 -8.05 10.69
C PHE A 16 9.96 -8.71 11.75
N GLU A 17 10.56 -8.96 12.91
CA GLU A 17 9.87 -9.54 14.04
C GLU A 17 10.08 -8.65 15.26
N ARG A 18 9.00 -8.34 15.96
CA ARG A 18 9.04 -7.54 17.18
C ARG A 18 8.16 -8.19 18.23
N PHE A 19 8.74 -8.41 19.40
CA PHE A 19 8.07 -8.95 20.57
C PHE A 19 8.29 -7.99 21.72
N GLY A 20 7.23 -7.61 22.45
CA GLY A 20 7.37 -6.69 23.56
C GLY A 20 6.08 -6.45 24.33
N THR A 21 6.19 -5.64 25.39
CA THR A 21 5.04 -5.11 26.13
C THR A 21 4.41 -3.95 25.37
N TYR A 22 3.08 -3.92 25.32
CA TYR A 22 2.31 -2.87 24.68
C TYR A 22 1.18 -2.44 25.61
N TYR A 23 1.32 -1.27 26.24
CA TYR A 23 0.46 -0.80 27.34
C TYR A 23 0.28 -1.87 28.41
N ASN A 24 -0.96 -2.21 28.77
CA ASN A 24 -1.31 -3.24 29.75
C ASN A 24 -1.24 -4.67 29.16
N GLY A 25 -0.59 -4.86 28.02
CA GLY A 25 -0.57 -6.12 27.28
C GLY A 25 0.77 -6.44 26.63
N LYS A 26 0.77 -7.43 25.72
CA LYS A 26 1.91 -7.81 24.88
C LYS A 26 1.56 -7.66 23.41
N LEU A 27 2.52 -7.22 22.61
CA LEU A 27 2.44 -7.12 21.15
C LEU A 27 3.50 -8.04 20.53
N ASN A 28 3.02 -8.89 19.62
CA ASN A 28 3.85 -9.69 18.74
C ASN A 28 3.56 -9.22 17.31
N GLU A 29 4.52 -8.57 16.68
CA GLU A 29 4.44 -8.09 15.30
C GLU A 29 5.36 -8.93 14.42
N PHE A 30 4.83 -9.39 13.29
CA PHE A 30 5.56 -10.08 12.25
C PHE A 30 5.27 -9.40 10.91
N ARG A 31 6.29 -8.85 10.27
CA ARG A 31 6.17 -8.20 8.97
C ARG A 31 7.12 -8.80 7.95
N THR A 32 6.58 -9.23 6.84
CA THR A 32 7.32 -9.72 5.67
C THR A 32 7.18 -8.72 4.53
N ARG A 33 8.30 -8.37 3.90
CA ARG A 33 8.35 -7.48 2.74
C ARG A 33 9.14 -8.13 1.61
N VAL A 34 8.50 -8.32 0.48
CA VAL A 34 9.10 -8.83 -0.75
C VAL A 34 9.13 -7.71 -1.78
N ASN A 35 10.27 -7.47 -2.41
CA ASN A 35 10.40 -6.57 -3.54
C ASN A 35 11.05 -7.34 -4.68
N TYR A 36 10.43 -7.34 -5.84
CA TYR A 36 10.91 -8.00 -7.03
C TYR A 36 10.98 -7.00 -8.18
N ARG A 37 12.19 -6.85 -8.72
CA ARG A 37 12.55 -5.91 -9.79
C ARG A 37 13.39 -6.65 -10.83
N PRO A 38 12.76 -7.48 -11.67
CA PRO A 38 13.48 -8.24 -12.69
C PRO A 38 14.13 -7.36 -13.75
N SER A 39 13.60 -6.16 -13.98
CA SER A 39 14.15 -5.18 -14.92
C SER A 39 13.87 -3.76 -14.45
N MET A 40 14.44 -2.77 -15.14
CA MET A 40 14.18 -1.35 -14.85
C MET A 40 12.73 -0.93 -15.15
N LYS A 41 11.97 -1.73 -15.92
CA LYS A 41 10.59 -1.42 -16.32
C LYS A 41 9.54 -1.98 -15.36
N ILE A 42 9.89 -2.99 -14.56
CA ILE A 42 8.91 -3.71 -13.72
C ILE A 42 9.36 -3.68 -12.27
N SER A 43 8.46 -3.27 -11.38
CA SER A 43 8.66 -3.34 -9.95
C SER A 43 7.42 -3.88 -9.28
N VAL A 44 7.57 -4.96 -8.52
CA VAL A 44 6.51 -5.53 -7.68
C VAL A 44 6.98 -5.49 -6.24
N ALA A 45 6.14 -5.01 -5.33
CA ALA A 45 6.40 -4.98 -3.92
C ALA A 45 5.19 -5.53 -3.18
N ALA A 46 5.40 -6.54 -2.33
CA ALA A 46 4.39 -7.09 -1.46
C ALA A 46 4.81 -6.91 0.00
N VAL A 47 3.86 -6.54 0.85
CA VAL A 47 4.05 -6.47 2.30
C VAL A 47 2.91 -7.24 2.94
N HIS A 48 3.24 -8.08 3.91
CA HIS A 48 2.28 -8.72 4.78
C HIS A 48 2.73 -8.49 6.23
N GLU A 49 1.79 -8.10 7.06
CA GLU A 49 2.00 -7.77 8.46
C GLU A 49 0.92 -8.43 9.30
N TRP A 50 1.37 -9.06 10.36
CA TRP A 50 0.53 -9.74 11.32
C TRP A 50 0.88 -9.25 12.71
N ASP A 51 -0.10 -8.61 13.35
CA ASP A 51 0.02 -8.12 14.71
C ASP A 51 -0.91 -8.88 15.62
N ARG A 52 -0.35 -9.47 16.67
CA ARG A 52 -1.10 -10.15 17.72
C ARG A 52 -0.99 -9.37 19.01
N PHE A 53 -2.09 -8.76 19.40
CA PHE A 53 -2.27 -8.07 20.65
C PHE A 53 -2.82 -9.03 21.70
N ARG A 54 -2.16 -9.10 22.86
CA ARG A 54 -2.63 -9.88 24.03
C ARG A 54 -2.86 -8.93 25.19
N PHE A 55 -4.11 -8.78 25.59
CA PHE A 55 -4.50 -8.01 26.78
C PHE A 55 -5.13 -8.96 27.82
N PRO A 56 -5.23 -8.56 29.10
CA PRO A 56 -5.92 -9.34 30.13
C PRO A 56 -7.37 -9.68 29.76
N GLN A 57 -8.01 -8.78 29.00
CA GLN A 57 -9.38 -8.88 28.52
C GLN A 57 -9.56 -9.72 27.24
N GLY A 58 -8.48 -10.15 26.57
CA GLY A 58 -8.58 -10.95 25.34
C GLY A 58 -7.41 -10.84 24.37
N ILE A 59 -7.49 -11.61 23.27
CA ILE A 59 -6.48 -11.65 22.20
C ILE A 59 -7.09 -11.10 20.91
N PHE A 60 -6.40 -10.16 20.27
CA PHE A 60 -6.80 -9.57 18.99
C PHE A 60 -5.71 -9.79 17.95
N ASN A 61 -6.08 -10.24 16.75
CA ASN A 61 -5.16 -10.43 15.63
C ASN A 61 -5.53 -9.44 14.51
N VAL A 62 -4.52 -8.78 13.97
CA VAL A 62 -4.63 -7.82 12.88
C VAL A 62 -3.78 -8.31 11.73
N HIS A 63 -4.37 -8.34 10.54
CA HIS A 63 -3.71 -8.71 9.30
C HIS A 63 -3.75 -7.53 8.35
N ILE A 64 -2.57 -7.06 7.94
CA ILE A 64 -2.41 -5.98 6.97
C ILE A 64 -1.62 -6.54 5.79
N GLY A 65 -2.14 -6.36 4.59
CA GLY A 65 -1.50 -6.78 3.36
C GLY A 65 -1.44 -5.62 2.38
N SER A 66 -0.36 -5.50 1.62
CA SER A 66 -0.33 -4.65 0.44
C SER A 66 0.45 -5.28 -0.70
N LEU A 67 -0.01 -5.04 -1.92
CA LEU A 67 0.63 -5.42 -3.16
C LEU A 67 0.69 -4.20 -4.07
N ASN A 68 1.90 -3.78 -4.42
CA ASN A 68 2.15 -2.65 -5.30
C ASN A 68 2.92 -3.12 -6.52
N THR A 69 2.32 -2.96 -7.69
CA THR A 69 2.90 -3.36 -8.98
C THR A 69 2.99 -2.14 -9.87
N SER A 70 4.20 -1.84 -10.35
CA SER A 70 4.47 -0.75 -11.28
C SER A 70 5.11 -1.29 -12.54
N TYR A 71 4.63 -0.81 -13.68
CA TYR A 71 5.12 -1.16 -15.00
C TYR A 71 5.30 0.09 -15.87
N SER A 72 6.52 0.31 -16.34
CA SER A 72 6.87 1.40 -17.25
C SER A 72 7.02 0.85 -18.67
N PHE A 73 6.03 1.10 -19.53
CA PHE A 73 6.09 0.72 -20.94
C PHE A 73 7.28 1.40 -21.62
N ASN A 74 7.42 2.70 -21.37
CA ASN A 74 8.51 3.55 -21.82
C ASN A 74 8.68 4.74 -20.84
N ARG A 75 9.59 5.67 -21.15
CA ARG A 75 9.83 6.88 -20.33
C ARG A 75 8.62 7.82 -20.22
N PHE A 76 7.65 7.66 -21.11
CA PHE A 76 6.46 8.50 -21.19
C PHE A 76 5.25 7.85 -20.50
N LEU A 77 5.06 6.54 -20.63
CA LEU A 77 3.88 5.82 -20.15
C LEU A 77 4.24 4.84 -19.04
N THR A 78 3.70 5.09 -17.85
CA THR A 78 3.85 4.21 -16.68
C THR A 78 2.49 3.91 -16.08
N THR A 79 2.29 2.68 -15.67
CA THR A 79 1.12 2.24 -14.90
C THR A 79 1.55 1.72 -13.53
N SER A 80 0.70 1.89 -12.54
CA SER A 80 0.88 1.38 -11.19
C SER A 80 -0.45 0.93 -10.62
N LEU A 81 -0.43 -0.19 -9.91
CA LEU A 81 -1.56 -0.78 -9.22
C LEU A 81 -1.15 -1.04 -7.78
N LEU A 82 -1.84 -0.41 -6.84
CA LEU A 82 -1.71 -0.66 -5.42
C LEU A 82 -2.98 -1.34 -4.93
N PHE A 83 -2.80 -2.43 -4.20
CA PHE A 83 -3.83 -3.19 -3.53
C PHE A 83 -3.49 -3.24 -2.05
N GLN A 84 -4.48 -3.04 -1.19
CA GLN A 84 -4.30 -3.04 0.25
C GLN A 84 -5.45 -3.76 0.91
N VAL A 85 -5.12 -4.52 1.96
CA VAL A 85 -6.10 -5.12 2.84
C VAL A 85 -5.76 -4.87 4.30
N ASN A 86 -6.78 -4.68 5.12
CA ASN A 86 -6.64 -4.45 6.55
C ASN A 86 -7.82 -5.05 7.32
N SER A 87 -7.56 -6.10 8.10
CA SER A 87 -8.60 -6.86 8.80
C SER A 87 -9.33 -6.11 9.91
N ILE A 88 -8.84 -4.93 10.33
CA ILE A 88 -9.55 -4.11 11.34
C ILE A 88 -10.77 -3.43 10.71
N ASP A 89 -10.74 -3.17 9.41
CA ASP A 89 -11.77 -2.39 8.72
C ASP A 89 -12.96 -3.29 8.35
N GLN A 90 -14.20 -2.77 8.46
CA GLN A 90 -15.42 -3.53 8.13
C GLN A 90 -15.45 -3.98 6.66
N HIS A 91 -14.86 -3.18 5.75
CA HIS A 91 -14.53 -3.64 4.41
C HIS A 91 -13.01 -3.57 4.25
N PRO A 92 -12.29 -4.68 4.41
CA PRO A 92 -10.85 -4.69 4.61
C PRO A 92 -10.09 -4.53 3.30
N PHE A 93 -10.63 -3.87 2.28
CA PHE A 93 -10.09 -3.88 0.91
C PHE A 93 -9.98 -2.48 0.33
N SER A 94 -8.86 -2.17 -0.32
CA SER A 94 -8.68 -0.96 -1.11
C SER A 94 -7.77 -1.22 -2.31
N MET A 95 -8.04 -0.53 -3.41
CA MET A 95 -7.32 -0.64 -4.66
C MET A 95 -7.14 0.75 -5.28
N ASN A 96 -5.94 1.06 -5.74
CA ASN A 96 -5.60 2.27 -6.46
C ASN A 96 -4.87 1.92 -7.73
N PHE A 97 -5.52 2.13 -8.87
CA PHE A 97 -4.92 2.03 -10.18
C PHE A 97 -4.55 3.43 -10.68
N ARG A 98 -3.37 3.58 -11.25
CA ARG A 98 -2.88 4.84 -11.80
C ARG A 98 -2.14 4.61 -13.10
N LEU A 99 -2.60 5.27 -14.14
CA LEU A 99 -1.89 5.44 -15.40
C LEU A 99 -1.32 6.86 -15.45
N ARG A 100 -0.04 7.00 -15.77
CA ARG A 100 0.66 8.27 -15.99
C ARG A 100 1.23 8.28 -17.41
N TRP A 101 0.87 9.30 -18.16
CA TRP A 101 1.41 9.60 -19.48
C TRP A 101 2.07 10.98 -19.51
N ASN A 102 3.39 11.00 -19.68
CA ASN A 102 4.22 12.19 -19.80
C ASN A 102 4.38 12.46 -21.30
N TYR A 103 3.72 13.48 -21.85
CA TYR A 103 3.86 13.80 -23.28
C TYR A 103 5.06 14.73 -23.54
N ARG A 104 5.38 15.60 -22.59
CA ARG A 104 6.51 16.54 -22.61
C ARG A 104 7.18 16.60 -21.24
N PRO A 105 8.43 17.06 -21.14
CA PRO A 105 9.01 17.47 -19.86
C PRO A 105 8.02 18.39 -19.13
N ASP A 106 7.79 18.13 -17.85
CA ASP A 106 6.86 18.88 -16.98
C ASP A 106 5.39 18.95 -17.41
N SER A 107 4.95 18.10 -18.35
CA SER A 107 3.52 17.95 -18.69
C SER A 107 3.07 16.50 -18.57
N ASP A 108 2.07 16.28 -17.73
CA ASP A 108 1.63 14.96 -17.31
C ASP A 108 0.11 14.81 -17.43
N PHE A 109 -0.32 13.66 -17.95
CA PHE A 109 -1.69 13.21 -17.90
C PHE A 109 -1.80 12.00 -16.98
N PHE A 110 -2.73 12.06 -16.03
CA PHE A 110 -2.99 10.99 -15.07
C PHE A 110 -4.44 10.51 -15.17
N VAL A 111 -4.60 9.20 -15.19
CA VAL A 111 -5.87 8.53 -14.94
C VAL A 111 -5.72 7.73 -13.67
N ILE A 112 -6.53 8.03 -12.66
CA ILE A 112 -6.47 7.39 -11.36
C ILE A 112 -7.85 6.81 -11.08
N TYR A 113 -7.88 5.54 -10.74
CA TYR A 113 -9.08 4.85 -10.28
C TYR A 113 -8.84 4.32 -8.88
N THR A 114 -9.65 4.77 -7.93
CA THR A 114 -9.55 4.38 -6.52
C THR A 114 -10.85 3.66 -6.14
N LEU A 115 -10.68 2.49 -5.52
CA LEU A 115 -11.74 1.74 -4.89
C LEU A 115 -11.34 1.50 -3.44
N GLY A 116 -12.26 1.65 -2.51
CA GLY A 116 -11.99 1.36 -1.11
C GLY A 116 -13.01 2.02 -0.22
N ASN A 117 -12.68 2.16 1.06
CA ASN A 117 -13.53 2.86 1.99
C ASN A 117 -13.02 4.27 2.21
N GLN A 118 -13.96 5.19 2.32
CA GLN A 118 -13.69 6.50 2.89
C GLN A 118 -14.45 6.60 4.21
N PHE A 119 -13.79 7.11 5.24
CA PHE A 119 -14.48 7.54 6.45
C PHE A 119 -15.28 8.80 6.10
N ASN A 120 -16.60 8.66 6.00
CA ASN A 120 -17.47 9.79 5.66
C ASN A 120 -17.87 10.62 6.89
N SER A 121 -17.30 10.31 8.07
CA SER A 121 -17.52 11.03 9.31
C SER A 121 -16.32 10.91 10.26
N LEU A 122 -15.93 12.03 10.87
CA LEU A 122 -14.94 12.11 11.97
C LEU A 122 -15.60 11.96 13.35
N ALA A 123 -16.92 11.75 13.42
CA ALA A 123 -17.63 11.64 14.70
C ALA A 123 -17.28 10.31 15.38
N ALA A 124 -16.70 10.40 16.59
CA ALA A 124 -16.11 9.30 17.36
C ALA A 124 -17.09 8.19 17.83
N GLY A 125 -18.32 8.14 17.32
CA GLY A 125 -19.36 7.20 17.74
C GLY A 125 -20.02 6.39 16.62
N ASN A 126 -19.89 6.79 15.34
CA ASN A 126 -20.49 6.07 14.20
C ASN A 126 -19.81 6.44 12.88
N PRO A 127 -18.62 5.89 12.58
CA PRO A 127 -18.04 6.04 11.25
C PRO A 127 -18.92 5.30 10.23
N ILE A 128 -19.70 6.04 9.44
CA ILE A 128 -20.37 5.45 8.26
C ILE A 128 -19.26 5.15 7.25
N LEU A 129 -18.92 3.87 7.13
CA LEU A 129 -18.00 3.36 6.14
C LEU A 129 -18.74 3.27 4.80
N THR A 130 -18.56 4.27 3.96
CA THR A 130 -19.09 4.25 2.60
C THR A 130 -18.03 3.68 1.67
N ARG A 131 -18.45 2.73 0.82
CA ARG A 131 -17.63 2.23 -0.29
C ARG A 131 -17.49 3.36 -1.32
N GLU A 132 -16.29 3.90 -1.46
CA GLU A 132 -15.97 4.92 -2.45
C GLU A 132 -15.46 4.23 -3.73
N GLN A 133 -16.04 4.63 -4.85
CA GLN A 133 -15.50 4.37 -6.17
C GLN A 133 -15.21 5.72 -6.83
N ARG A 134 -13.94 6.05 -6.98
CA ARG A 134 -13.52 7.33 -7.53
C ARG A 134 -12.71 7.15 -8.79
N PHE A 135 -13.22 7.73 -9.87
CA PHE A 135 -12.48 7.92 -11.09
C PHE A 135 -12.01 9.38 -11.17
N THR A 136 -10.72 9.58 -11.40
CA THR A 136 -10.11 10.92 -11.45
C THR A 136 -9.19 11.01 -12.64
N VAL A 137 -9.39 12.06 -13.44
CA VAL A 137 -8.49 12.43 -14.54
C VAL A 137 -7.82 13.73 -14.16
N LYS A 138 -6.50 13.80 -14.30
CA LYS A 138 -5.72 15.02 -14.08
C LYS A 138 -4.87 15.30 -15.29
N TYR A 139 -4.78 16.56 -15.65
CA TYR A 139 -3.91 17.06 -16.69
C TYR A 139 -3.09 18.21 -16.12
N THR A 140 -1.78 18.16 -16.33
CA THR A 140 -0.83 19.18 -15.91
C THR A 140 -0.06 19.64 -17.13
N TYR A 141 0.01 20.96 -17.30
CA TYR A 141 0.72 21.60 -18.40
C TYR A 141 1.71 22.61 -17.82
N SER A 142 2.98 22.46 -18.18
CA SER A 142 4.02 23.44 -17.86
C SER A 142 4.22 24.38 -19.05
N PHE A 143 4.28 25.68 -18.75
CA PHE A 143 4.50 26.75 -19.74
C PHE A 143 5.98 27.09 -19.93
N LEU A 144 6.87 26.48 -19.14
CA LEU A 144 8.31 26.73 -19.21
C LEU A 144 8.95 25.78 -20.24
N LYS A 145 9.85 26.34 -21.05
CA LYS A 145 10.50 25.70 -22.19
C LYS A 145 11.91 25.24 -21.83
#